data_AF-M9M6X1-F1
#
_entry.id   AF-M9M6X1-F1
#
_cell.length_a   1.000
_cell.length_b   1.000
_cell.length_c   1.000
_cell.angle_alpha   90.00
_cell.angle_beta   90.00
_cell.angle_gamma   90.00
#
_symmetry.space_group_name_H-M   'P 1'
#
loop_
_entity.id
_entity.type
_entity.pdbx_description
1 polymer ?
#
loop_
_entity_poly.entity_id
_entity_poly.type
_entity_poly.pdbx_seq_one_letter_code
_entity_poly.pdbx_strand_id
1 'polypeptide(L)'
;MARTRGRTSNGSQASEPAEASSSASTAQPDGHDAQTAVASSSTPSRDPFAYHPVDLAPTDALPYFDRDLELQPGLRAKVDALIAAEQSTMTAVDPSSSRLPPAYVPFSTRPDLRAELERVGSGQPSSHRLDTHRYTLSAPEAGADASVEEWQTAVDNAHAQLGHMDVRLKNIELLKRYGSNAWRLSNFQQEQQIRMLSEQVEALKAETNEVNRLRQKEQTDAGAKLSVLEKRWTELITRGLQLEVANITTKGEIETLQSKKRKLEQQLAQLD
;
A
#
# COMPACT_ATOMS: atom_id res chain seq x y z
N MET A 1 -49.45 26.58 -25.21
CA MET A 1 -49.68 28.03 -25.08
C MET A 1 -48.31 28.71 -25.09
N ALA A 2 -47.86 29.17 -26.26
CA ALA A 2 -48.00 30.54 -26.72
C ALA A 2 -47.16 31.52 -25.88
N ARG A 3 -45.98 31.89 -26.40
CA ARG A 3 -45.59 33.28 -26.81
C ARG A 3 -45.38 34.20 -25.59
N THR A 4 -44.25 34.89 -25.40
CA THR A 4 -43.72 35.92 -26.32
C THR A 4 -42.28 36.31 -25.98
N ARG A 5 -41.53 36.58 -27.04
CA ARG A 5 -40.20 37.21 -27.11
C ARG A 5 -40.27 38.74 -26.98
N GLY A 6 -39.14 39.33 -26.62
CA GLY A 6 -38.74 40.70 -26.96
C GLY A 6 -37.50 41.09 -26.13
N ARG A 7 -36.46 41.74 -26.63
CA ARG A 7 -36.20 42.40 -27.90
C ARG A 7 -34.72 42.86 -27.91
N THR A 8 -34.20 43.13 -29.12
CA THR A 8 -32.99 43.91 -29.51
C THR A 8 -31.61 43.33 -29.15
N SER A 9 -30.68 42.95 -30.04
CA SER A 9 -30.21 43.37 -31.39
C SER A 9 -29.15 44.49 -31.43
N ASN A 10 -28.04 44.17 -32.13
CA ASN A 10 -26.87 44.94 -32.64
C ASN A 10 -25.58 44.58 -31.88
N GLY A 11 -24.56 43.92 -32.45
CA GLY A 11 -23.92 44.09 -33.78
C GLY A 11 -22.88 45.22 -33.67
N SER A 12 -21.61 45.14 -34.05
CA SER A 12 -20.71 44.15 -34.67
C SER A 12 -19.28 44.74 -34.57
N GLN A 13 -18.26 43.92 -34.89
CA GLN A 13 -16.85 44.26 -35.20
C GLN A 13 -15.93 44.48 -34.00
N ALA A 14 -14.64 44.12 -33.99
CA ALA A 14 -13.76 43.25 -34.78
C ALA A 14 -12.39 43.27 -34.06
N SER A 15 -11.51 42.32 -34.41
CA SER A 15 -10.03 42.36 -34.26
C SER A 15 -9.39 41.71 -33.02
N GLU A 16 -8.86 40.50 -33.25
CA GLU A 16 -7.66 39.89 -32.63
C GLU A 16 -6.36 40.62 -33.08
N PRO A 17 -5.12 40.14 -32.79
CA PRO A 17 -4.48 39.59 -31.57
C PRO A 17 -3.12 40.29 -31.24
N ALA A 18 -2.47 40.01 -30.10
CA ALA A 18 -1.01 40.19 -29.86
C ALA A 18 -0.65 39.58 -28.49
N GLU A 19 0.07 38.46 -28.42
CA GLU A 19 1.54 38.29 -28.40
C GLU A 19 2.18 38.30 -27.01
N ALA A 20 3.09 37.33 -26.85
CA ALA A 20 3.80 36.94 -25.65
C ALA A 20 4.90 37.93 -25.23
N SER A 21 5.25 37.94 -23.95
CA SER A 21 6.58 38.37 -23.52
C SER A 21 7.05 37.65 -22.25
N SER A 22 8.15 36.95 -22.43
CA SER A 22 9.06 36.41 -21.43
C SER A 22 9.83 37.52 -20.69
N SER A 23 10.14 37.33 -19.42
CA SER A 23 11.36 37.90 -18.83
C SER A 23 11.93 37.01 -17.73
N ALA A 24 13.10 36.46 -18.02
CA ALA A 24 14.04 35.93 -17.05
C ALA A 24 14.90 37.10 -16.52
N SER A 25 15.32 37.04 -15.26
CA SER A 25 16.45 37.83 -14.79
C SER A 25 17.25 37.04 -13.74
N THR A 26 18.49 36.76 -14.10
CA THR A 26 19.56 36.18 -13.30
C THR A 26 20.39 37.32 -12.72
N ALA A 27 20.70 37.28 -11.42
CA ALA A 27 21.89 37.93 -10.85
C ALA A 27 22.24 37.33 -9.47
N GLN A 28 23.35 36.59 -9.42
CA GLN A 28 24.22 36.31 -8.26
C GLN A 28 25.39 37.34 -8.26
N PRO A 29 26.39 37.27 -7.37
CA PRO A 29 26.41 37.14 -5.90
C PRO A 29 27.36 38.19 -5.26
N ASP A 30 27.47 38.24 -3.92
CA ASP A 30 28.62 38.67 -3.08
C ASP A 30 28.10 38.67 -1.62
N GLY A 31 28.64 38.05 -0.57
CA GLY A 31 29.98 37.54 -0.28
C GLY A 31 30.53 38.29 0.94
N HIS A 32 30.22 37.85 2.18
CA HIS A 32 31.16 37.85 3.33
C HIS A 32 30.56 37.30 4.64
N ASP A 33 31.46 36.62 5.35
CA ASP A 33 31.29 35.66 6.45
C ASP A 33 30.78 36.19 7.79
N ALA A 34 29.95 35.38 8.46
CA ALA A 34 30.00 35.23 9.93
C ALA A 34 29.41 33.87 10.34
N GLN A 35 30.29 32.96 10.72
CA GLN A 35 29.98 31.68 11.34
C GLN A 35 29.16 31.90 12.62
N THR A 36 27.94 31.37 12.66
CA THR A 36 27.26 31.05 13.92
C THR A 36 26.67 29.65 13.78
N ALA A 37 27.48 28.64 14.11
CA ALA A 37 27.05 27.26 14.21
C ALA A 37 26.15 27.11 15.44
N VAL A 38 24.85 27.31 15.28
CA VAL A 38 23.86 26.84 16.25
C VAL A 38 23.65 25.35 15.95
N ALA A 39 24.33 24.52 16.73
CA ALA A 39 24.10 23.08 16.74
C ALA A 39 22.67 22.82 17.22
N SER A 40 21.73 22.70 16.28
CA SER A 40 20.44 22.05 16.52
C SER A 40 20.74 20.56 16.73
N SER A 41 20.98 20.16 17.97
CA SER A 41 20.96 18.75 18.37
C SER A 41 19.52 18.25 18.34
N SER A 42 18.95 18.15 17.14
CA SER A 42 17.82 17.27 16.91
C SER A 42 18.39 15.86 16.85
N THR A 43 18.46 15.19 18.00
CA THR A 43 18.42 13.73 18.01
C THR A 43 17.22 13.32 17.15
N PRO A 44 17.40 12.67 15.99
CA PRO A 44 16.25 12.08 15.33
C PRO A 44 15.74 11.02 16.29
N SER A 45 14.56 11.25 16.87
CA SER A 45 13.75 10.16 17.39
C SER A 45 13.65 9.17 16.25
N ARG A 46 14.43 8.10 16.33
CA ARG A 46 14.54 7.10 15.26
C ARG A 46 13.23 6.36 15.28
N ASP A 47 12.25 6.86 14.55
CA ASP A 47 10.97 6.20 14.39
C ASP A 47 11.26 4.76 13.94
N PRO A 48 10.90 3.74 14.75
CA PRO A 48 11.20 2.35 14.41
C PRO A 48 10.41 1.88 13.19
N PHE A 49 9.47 2.71 12.71
CA PHE A 49 8.65 2.50 11.52
C PHE A 49 9.07 3.38 10.34
N ALA A 50 10.25 4.01 10.40
CA ALA A 50 10.79 4.71 9.25
C ALA A 50 10.96 3.73 8.09
N TYR A 51 10.05 3.83 7.12
CA TYR A 51 10.11 3.07 5.88
C TYR A 51 11.36 3.50 5.13
N HIS A 52 12.35 2.61 5.06
CA HIS A 52 13.47 2.77 4.15
C HIS A 52 13.04 2.20 2.81
N PRO A 53 12.72 3.04 1.80
CA PRO A 53 12.42 2.53 0.47
C PRO A 53 13.65 1.77 -0.02
N VAL A 54 13.49 0.47 -0.22
CA VAL A 54 14.46 -0.29 -1.01
C VAL A 54 14.22 0.16 -2.44
N ASP A 55 15.20 0.83 -3.03
CA ASP A 55 15.14 1.28 -4.42
C ASP A 55 15.43 0.06 -5.30
N LEU A 56 14.40 -0.74 -5.57
CA LEU A 56 14.50 -1.82 -6.54
C LEU A 56 14.45 -1.22 -7.94
N ALA A 57 15.25 -1.77 -8.85
CA ALA A 57 15.12 -1.47 -10.27
C ALA A 57 13.66 -1.72 -10.70
N PRO A 58 13.06 -0.83 -11.51
CA PRO A 58 11.66 -0.99 -11.93
C PRO A 58 11.53 -2.29 -12.72
N THR A 59 10.85 -3.27 -12.13
CA THR A 59 10.53 -4.52 -12.79
C THR A 59 9.45 -4.24 -13.83
N ASP A 60 9.75 -4.42 -15.11
CA ASP A 60 8.81 -4.21 -16.20
C ASP A 60 7.90 -5.44 -16.34
N ALA A 61 6.69 -5.35 -15.79
CA ALA A 61 5.64 -6.34 -15.95
C ALA A 61 4.32 -5.60 -16.20
N LEU A 62 3.48 -6.11 -17.11
CA LEU A 62 2.26 -5.44 -17.54
C LEU A 62 0.99 -6.21 -17.10
N PRO A 63 0.60 -6.23 -15.81
CA PRO A 63 -0.56 -6.98 -15.33
C PRO A 63 -1.88 -6.78 -16.09
N TYR A 64 -2.16 -5.57 -16.60
CA TYR A 64 -3.39 -5.30 -17.34
C TYR A 64 -3.38 -5.81 -18.79
N PHE A 65 -2.20 -6.15 -19.33
CA PHE A 65 -2.02 -6.65 -20.70
C PHE A 65 -1.66 -8.15 -20.71
N ASP A 66 -0.73 -8.58 -19.85
CA ASP A 66 -0.22 -9.94 -19.75
C ASP A 66 -1.20 -10.86 -19.02
N ARG A 67 -2.15 -11.43 -19.76
CA ARG A 67 -3.17 -12.33 -19.22
C ARG A 67 -2.80 -13.81 -19.29
N ASP A 68 -1.57 -14.15 -19.69
CA ASP A 68 -1.14 -15.53 -19.93
C ASP A 68 -1.27 -16.43 -18.71
N LEU A 69 -1.05 -15.89 -17.51
CA LEU A 69 -1.25 -16.60 -16.24
C LEU A 69 -2.71 -17.00 -16.00
N GLU A 70 -3.67 -16.23 -16.54
CA GLU A 70 -5.11 -16.51 -16.46
C GLU A 70 -5.56 -17.43 -17.60
N LEU A 71 -5.05 -17.21 -18.82
CA LEU A 71 -5.46 -17.95 -20.01
C LEU A 71 -4.89 -19.38 -20.04
N GLN A 72 -3.66 -19.58 -19.55
CA GLN A 72 -3.00 -20.89 -19.58
C GLN A 72 -3.17 -21.63 -18.25
N PRO A 73 -3.99 -22.71 -18.20
CA PRO A 73 -4.14 -23.49 -16.99
C PRO A 73 -2.81 -24.15 -16.60
N GLY A 74 -2.44 -24.03 -15.33
CA GLY A 74 -1.22 -24.64 -14.78
C GLY A 74 0.08 -23.85 -14.97
N LEU A 75 0.07 -22.73 -15.68
CA LEU A 75 1.26 -21.88 -15.82
C LEU A 75 1.70 -21.30 -14.45
N ARG A 76 0.74 -20.83 -13.65
CA ARG A 76 1.00 -20.33 -12.29
C ARG A 76 1.68 -21.36 -11.41
N ALA A 77 1.19 -22.60 -11.40
CA ALA A 77 1.78 -23.69 -10.62
C ALA A 77 3.23 -24.00 -11.03
N LYS A 78 3.54 -23.91 -12.33
CA LYS A 78 4.93 -24.07 -12.83
C LYS A 78 5.82 -22.93 -12.36
N VAL A 79 5.35 -21.68 -12.43
CA VAL A 79 6.09 -20.50 -11.95
C VAL A 79 6.34 -20.61 -10.44
N ASP A 80 5.32 -20.96 -9.66
CA ASP A 80 5.43 -21.15 -8.22
C ASP A 80 6.45 -22.26 -7.87
N ALA A 81 6.49 -23.35 -8.64
CA ALA A 81 7.48 -24.42 -8.45
C ALA A 81 8.92 -23.97 -8.75
N LEU A 82 9.12 -23.15 -9.78
CA LEU A 82 10.43 -22.57 -10.10
C LEU A 82 10.89 -21.58 -9.01
N ILE A 83 9.96 -20.74 -8.52
CA ILE A 83 10.23 -19.83 -7.40
C ILE A 83 10.62 -20.63 -6.15
N ALA A 84 9.91 -21.72 -5.84
CA ALA A 84 10.24 -22.57 -4.69
C ALA A 84 11.62 -23.24 -4.83
N ALA A 85 12.01 -23.66 -6.03
CA ALA A 85 13.34 -24.22 -6.29
C ALA A 85 14.45 -23.18 -6.06
N GLU A 86 14.28 -21.95 -6.55
CA GLU A 86 15.21 -20.85 -6.29
C GLU A 86 15.25 -20.48 -4.80
N GLN A 87 14.09 -20.39 -4.14
CA GLN A 87 14.00 -20.13 -2.70
C GLN A 87 14.73 -21.19 -1.88
N SER A 88 14.72 -22.45 -2.29
CA SER A 88 15.46 -23.54 -1.61
C SER A 88 16.97 -23.40 -1.75
N THR A 89 17.44 -22.71 -2.79
CA THR A 89 18.85 -22.41 -3.02
C THR A 89 19.30 -21.20 -2.20
N MET A 90 18.38 -20.28 -1.90
CA MET A 90 18.66 -19.09 -1.10
C MET A 90 18.82 -19.43 0.38
N THR A 91 19.76 -18.76 1.05
CA THR A 91 19.88 -18.86 2.51
C THR A 91 18.68 -18.21 3.18
N ALA A 92 18.01 -18.95 4.06
CA ALA A 92 16.92 -18.43 4.87
C ALA A 92 17.40 -17.18 5.65
N VAL A 93 16.59 -16.12 5.62
CA VAL A 93 16.89 -14.88 6.34
C VAL A 93 16.69 -15.15 7.83
N ASP A 94 17.77 -15.07 8.60
CA ASP A 94 17.71 -15.13 10.06
C ASP A 94 16.86 -13.95 10.57
N PRO A 95 15.93 -14.14 11.53
CA PRO A 95 15.23 -13.05 12.23
C PRO A 95 16.16 -11.96 12.80
N SER A 96 17.46 -12.25 12.99
CA SER A 96 18.47 -11.28 13.41
C SER A 96 19.13 -10.48 12.26
N SER A 97 18.78 -10.80 11.00
CA SER A 97 19.35 -10.18 9.81
C SER A 97 19.08 -8.68 9.73
N SER A 98 20.07 -7.90 9.31
CA SER A 98 19.94 -6.46 9.05
C SER A 98 18.93 -6.10 7.96
N ARG A 99 18.41 -7.10 7.22
CA ARG A 99 17.36 -6.94 6.22
C ARG A 99 15.97 -6.81 6.84
N LEU A 100 15.78 -7.31 8.05
CA LEU A 100 14.51 -7.21 8.77
C LEU A 100 14.60 -6.03 9.74
N PRO A 101 13.51 -5.27 9.92
CA PRO A 101 13.46 -4.29 11.00
C PRO A 101 13.62 -5.01 12.34
N PRO A 102 14.25 -4.36 13.35
CA PRO A 102 14.43 -4.97 14.65
C PRO A 102 13.08 -5.36 15.24
N ALA A 103 13.00 -6.57 15.81
CA ALA A 103 11.77 -7.07 16.41
C ALA A 103 11.27 -6.08 17.47
N TYR A 104 10.01 -5.65 17.34
CA TYR A 104 9.40 -4.76 18.32
C TYR A 104 9.23 -5.51 19.64
N VAL A 105 9.88 -5.01 20.68
CA VAL A 105 9.77 -5.55 22.04
C VAL A 105 8.71 -4.74 22.79
N PRO A 106 7.52 -5.31 23.06
CA PRO A 106 6.49 -4.61 23.82
C PRO A 106 6.99 -4.33 25.24
N PHE A 107 6.63 -3.16 25.76
CA PHE A 107 6.96 -2.72 27.12
C PHE A 107 8.46 -2.69 27.44
N SER A 108 9.30 -2.25 26.48
CA SER A 108 10.75 -2.08 26.69
C SER A 108 11.12 -1.28 27.95
N THR A 109 10.33 -0.24 28.27
CA THR A 109 10.53 0.61 29.46
C THR A 109 9.96 0.01 30.75
N ARG A 110 9.06 -0.98 30.67
CA ARG A 110 8.31 -1.50 31.84
C ARG A 110 8.42 -3.03 31.95
N PRO A 111 9.42 -3.54 32.69
CA PRO A 111 9.62 -4.99 32.84
C PRO A 111 8.41 -5.67 33.51
N ASP A 112 7.69 -4.99 34.40
CA ASP A 112 6.51 -5.52 35.07
C ASP A 112 5.41 -5.91 34.07
N LEU A 113 5.13 -5.04 33.10
CA LEU A 113 4.10 -5.29 32.08
C LEU A 113 4.54 -6.38 31.09
N ARG A 114 5.84 -6.47 30.84
CA ARG A 114 6.40 -7.55 30.02
C ARG A 114 6.23 -8.91 30.72
N ALA A 115 6.55 -9.00 32.01
CA ALA A 115 6.37 -10.22 32.79
C ALA A 115 4.90 -10.65 32.85
N GLU A 116 3.98 -9.69 32.99
CA GLU A 116 2.54 -9.94 32.93
C GLU A 116 2.09 -10.43 31.55
N LEU A 117 2.60 -9.85 30.46
CA LEU A 117 2.31 -10.29 29.09
C LEU A 117 2.83 -11.72 28.85
N GLU A 118 4.05 -12.02 29.29
CA GLU A 118 4.63 -13.37 29.21
C GLU A 118 3.81 -14.37 30.03
N ARG A 119 3.37 -13.99 31.24
CA ARG A 119 2.48 -14.81 32.08
C ARG A 119 1.15 -15.10 31.37
N VAL A 120 0.48 -14.08 30.84
CA VAL A 120 -0.79 -14.24 30.11
C VAL A 120 -0.59 -15.09 28.86
N GLY A 121 0.50 -14.87 28.11
CA GLY A 121 0.84 -15.67 26.94
C GLY A 121 1.10 -17.15 27.26
N SER A 122 1.66 -17.43 28.44
CA SER A 122 1.85 -18.80 28.95
C SER A 122 0.57 -19.44 29.52
N GLY A 123 -0.56 -18.72 29.52
CA GLY A 123 -1.84 -19.21 30.03
C GLY A 123 -1.89 -19.37 31.55
N GLN A 124 -0.92 -18.81 32.27
CA GLN A 124 -0.90 -18.86 33.74
C GLN A 124 -2.02 -17.97 34.30
N PRO A 125 -2.78 -18.44 35.30
CA PRO A 125 -3.84 -17.64 35.92
C PRO A 125 -3.25 -16.37 36.55
N SER A 126 -4.06 -15.32 36.66
CA SER A 126 -3.62 -14.08 37.31
C SER A 126 -3.21 -14.35 38.75
N SER A 127 -2.03 -13.87 39.15
CA SER A 127 -1.55 -13.97 40.55
C SER A 127 -2.48 -13.22 41.50
N HIS A 128 -3.08 -12.13 41.01
CA HIS A 128 -4.03 -11.31 41.74
C HIS A 128 -5.45 -11.77 41.41
N ARG A 129 -6.15 -12.32 42.40
CA ARG A 129 -7.60 -12.50 42.36
C ARG A 129 -8.22 -11.17 42.80
N LEU A 130 -9.21 -10.69 42.04
CA LEU A 130 -10.01 -9.54 42.46
C LEU A 130 -10.72 -9.93 43.76
N ASP A 131 -10.49 -9.15 44.83
CA ASP A 131 -11.17 -9.37 46.09
C ASP A 131 -12.64 -8.97 45.96
N THR A 132 -13.51 -9.98 45.95
CA THR A 132 -14.96 -9.80 45.90
C THR A 132 -15.57 -9.56 47.29
N HIS A 133 -14.86 -9.89 48.38
CA HIS A 133 -15.37 -9.77 49.74
C HIS A 133 -15.49 -8.30 50.18
N ARG A 134 -14.66 -7.43 49.59
CA ARG A 134 -14.71 -5.98 49.80
C ARG A 134 -16.06 -5.34 49.46
N TYR A 135 -16.81 -5.93 48.53
CA TYR A 135 -18.11 -5.40 48.08
C TYR A 135 -19.31 -6.08 48.74
N THR A 136 -19.07 -7.01 49.65
CA THR A 136 -20.11 -7.73 50.38
C THR A 136 -20.12 -7.32 51.84
N LEU A 137 -21.30 -7.17 52.44
CA LEU A 137 -21.49 -6.93 53.88
C LEU A 137 -21.62 -8.27 54.61
N SER A 138 -20.60 -9.10 54.52
CA SER A 138 -20.60 -10.39 55.22
C SER A 138 -20.25 -10.17 56.69
N ALA A 139 -21.02 -10.82 57.57
CA ALA A 139 -20.61 -10.96 58.97
C ALA A 139 -19.32 -11.80 59.05
N PRO A 140 -18.51 -11.65 60.13
CA PRO A 140 -17.37 -12.52 60.37
C PRO A 140 -17.75 -14.00 60.32
N GLU A 141 -16.90 -14.86 59.75
CA GLU A 141 -17.21 -16.29 59.54
C GLU A 141 -17.47 -17.04 60.86
N ALA A 142 -16.84 -16.63 61.95
CA ALA A 142 -17.03 -17.18 63.30
C ALA A 142 -18.29 -16.66 64.02
N GLY A 143 -19.08 -15.78 63.39
CA GLY A 143 -20.32 -15.27 63.97
C GLY A 143 -20.12 -14.61 65.32
N ALA A 144 -20.90 -15.00 66.33
CA ALA A 144 -20.83 -14.42 67.68
C ALA A 144 -19.51 -14.70 68.43
N ASP A 145 -18.76 -15.72 68.01
CA ASP A 145 -17.49 -16.12 68.64
C ASP A 145 -16.26 -15.48 67.95
N ALA A 146 -16.48 -14.59 66.98
CA ALA A 146 -15.41 -13.93 66.23
C ALA A 146 -14.62 -12.93 67.09
N SER A 147 -13.35 -12.72 66.73
CA SER A 147 -12.46 -11.79 67.43
C SER A 147 -12.94 -10.34 67.31
N VAL A 148 -12.57 -9.50 68.29
CA VAL A 148 -12.91 -8.06 68.26
C VAL A 148 -12.33 -7.38 67.01
N GLU A 149 -11.18 -7.84 66.53
CA GLU A 149 -10.53 -7.33 65.31
C GLU A 149 -11.32 -7.69 64.04
N GLU A 150 -11.85 -8.92 63.94
CA GLU A 150 -12.72 -9.33 62.84
C GLU A 150 -14.03 -8.53 62.80
N TRP A 151 -14.60 -8.23 63.97
CA TRP A 151 -15.77 -7.35 64.05
C TRP A 151 -15.45 -5.91 63.66
N GLN A 152 -14.29 -5.37 64.07
CA GLN A 152 -13.86 -4.03 63.68
C GLN A 152 -13.66 -3.92 62.17
N THR A 153 -12.98 -4.89 61.55
CA THR A 153 -12.78 -4.90 60.10
C THR A 153 -14.10 -5.01 59.32
N ALA A 154 -15.07 -5.78 59.82
CA ALA A 154 -16.41 -5.84 59.23
C ALA A 154 -17.16 -4.49 59.34
N VAL A 155 -17.05 -3.80 60.47
CA VAL A 155 -17.64 -2.47 60.68
C VAL A 155 -16.98 -1.41 59.80
N ASP A 156 -15.65 -1.42 59.69
CA ASP A 156 -14.91 -0.51 58.82
C ASP A 156 -15.28 -0.71 57.35
N ASN A 157 -15.43 -1.97 56.92
CA ASN A 157 -15.93 -2.29 55.58
C ASN A 157 -17.35 -1.75 55.37
N ALA A 158 -18.25 -1.95 56.33
CA ALA A 158 -19.61 -1.41 56.26
C ALA A 158 -19.64 0.12 56.18
N HIS A 159 -18.78 0.80 56.95
CA HIS A 159 -18.65 2.25 56.90
C HIS A 159 -18.14 2.75 55.54
N ALA A 160 -17.10 2.10 55.01
CA ALA A 160 -16.57 2.39 53.68
C ALA A 160 -17.63 2.20 52.59
N GLN A 161 -18.43 1.13 52.68
CA GLN A 161 -19.52 0.87 51.73
C GLN A 161 -20.65 1.91 51.83
N LEU A 162 -21.01 2.36 53.04
CA LEU A 162 -21.98 3.45 53.20
C LEU A 162 -21.49 4.73 52.52
N GLY A 163 -20.22 5.09 52.71
CA GLY A 163 -19.61 6.23 52.02
C GLY A 163 -19.63 6.07 50.49
N HIS A 164 -19.32 4.88 49.98
CA HIS A 164 -19.42 4.57 48.56
C HIS A 164 -20.86 4.68 48.03
N MET A 165 -21.87 4.26 48.80
CA MET A 165 -23.27 4.37 48.39
C MET A 165 -23.73 5.82 48.31
N ASP A 166 -23.31 6.68 49.24
CA ASP A 166 -23.59 8.13 49.19
C ASP A 166 -22.96 8.78 47.94
N VAL A 167 -21.68 8.48 47.65
CA VAL A 167 -21.02 8.95 46.42
C VAL A 167 -21.72 8.42 45.17
N ARG A 168 -22.13 7.14 45.17
CA ARG A 168 -22.87 6.54 44.06
C ARG A 168 -24.21 7.22 43.84
N LEU A 169 -24.94 7.56 44.91
CA LEU A 169 -26.20 8.28 44.82
C LEU A 169 -26.01 9.64 44.15
N LYS A 170 -25.02 10.42 44.62
CA LYS A 170 -24.64 11.72 44.03
C LYS A 170 -24.28 11.59 42.55
N ASN A 171 -23.51 10.57 42.17
CA ASN A 171 -23.16 10.29 40.79
C ASN A 171 -24.38 9.91 39.93
N ILE A 172 -25.32 9.13 40.47
CA ILE A 172 -26.57 8.77 39.78
C ILE A 172 -27.45 10.00 39.61
N GLU A 173 -27.51 10.91 40.58
CA GLU A 173 -28.26 12.17 40.44
C GLU A 173 -27.67 13.06 39.34
N LEU A 174 -26.34 13.17 39.26
CA LEU A 174 -25.66 13.86 38.16
C LEU A 174 -25.94 13.18 36.82
N LEU A 175 -25.89 11.84 36.77
CA LEU A 175 -26.19 11.08 35.56
C LEU A 175 -27.66 11.24 35.13
N LYS A 176 -28.62 11.25 36.07
CA LYS A 176 -30.04 11.50 35.77
C LYS A 176 -30.23 12.90 35.18
N ARG A 177 -29.50 13.90 35.68
CA ARG A 177 -29.61 15.29 35.22
C ARG A 177 -28.93 15.53 33.86
N TYR A 178 -27.75 14.98 33.64
CA TYR A 178 -26.90 15.32 32.49
C TYR A 178 -26.65 14.17 31.51
N GLY A 179 -26.85 12.92 31.92
CA GLY A 179 -26.46 11.73 31.17
C GLY A 179 -27.12 11.61 29.81
N SER A 180 -28.42 11.91 29.71
CA SER A 180 -29.14 11.85 28.42
C SER A 180 -28.60 12.84 27.40
N ASN A 181 -28.30 14.08 27.83
CA ASN A 181 -27.75 15.11 26.96
C ASN A 181 -26.28 14.83 26.59
N ALA A 182 -25.47 14.38 27.56
CA ALA A 182 -24.08 13.98 27.30
C ALA A 182 -23.99 12.82 26.31
N TRP A 183 -24.89 11.82 26.44
CA TRP A 183 -24.94 10.69 25.52
C TRP A 183 -25.31 11.11 24.10
N ARG A 184 -26.31 11.99 23.94
CA ARG A 184 -26.68 12.55 22.63
C ARG A 184 -25.53 13.32 21.99
N LEU A 185 -24.80 14.11 22.76
CA LEU A 185 -23.63 14.83 22.26
C LEU A 185 -22.52 13.86 21.82
N SER A 186 -22.23 12.84 22.61
CA SER A 186 -21.27 11.79 22.24
C SER A 186 -21.68 11.07 20.96
N ASN A 187 -22.97 10.76 20.80
CA ASN A 187 -23.49 10.13 19.60
C ASN A 187 -23.35 11.05 18.37
N PHE A 188 -23.68 12.34 18.51
CA PHE A 188 -23.45 13.33 17.45
C PHE A 188 -21.97 13.44 17.03
N GLN A 189 -21.05 13.46 18.00
CA GLN A 189 -19.61 13.47 17.74
C GLN A 189 -19.16 12.19 17.02
N GLN A 190 -19.65 11.02 17.44
CA GLN A 190 -19.35 9.74 16.79
C GLN A 190 -19.89 9.71 15.36
N GLU A 191 -21.11 10.20 15.12
CA GLU A 191 -21.66 10.32 13.76
C GLU A 191 -20.82 11.23 12.87
N GLN A 192 -20.33 12.36 13.40
CA GLN A 192 -19.42 13.23 12.67
C GLN A 192 -18.09 12.54 12.35
N GLN A 193 -17.50 11.82 13.31
CA GLN A 193 -16.27 11.07 13.10
C GLN A 193 -16.43 10.00 12.03
N ILE A 194 -17.56 9.27 12.05
CA ILE A 194 -17.89 8.27 11.02
C ILE A 194 -17.96 8.93 9.65
N ARG A 195 -18.63 10.09 9.53
CA ARG A 195 -18.72 10.83 8.26
C ARG A 195 -17.35 11.26 7.73
N MET A 196 -16.51 11.85 8.58
CA MET A 196 -15.16 12.25 8.16
C MET A 196 -14.32 11.05 7.71
N LEU A 197 -14.38 9.93 8.45
CA LEU A 197 -13.65 8.71 8.07
C LEU A 197 -14.19 8.11 6.76
N SER A 198 -15.51 8.12 6.55
CA SER A 198 -16.09 7.65 5.28
C SER A 198 -15.66 8.52 4.10
N GLU A 199 -15.64 9.85 4.27
CA GLU A 199 -15.17 10.78 3.23
C GLU A 199 -13.68 10.55 2.90
N GLN A 200 -12.84 10.35 3.92
CA GLN A 200 -11.42 10.02 3.73
C GLN A 200 -11.24 8.69 2.99
N VAL A 201 -12.02 7.67 3.34
CA VAL A 201 -11.98 6.37 2.65
C VAL A 201 -12.42 6.51 1.19
N GLU A 202 -13.48 7.28 0.92
CA GLU A 202 -13.94 7.54 -0.45
C GLU A 202 -12.90 8.32 -1.27
N ALA A 203 -12.28 9.34 -0.68
CA ALA A 203 -11.20 10.09 -1.32
C ALA A 203 -10.00 9.20 -1.67
N LEU A 204 -9.52 8.37 -0.73
CA LEU A 204 -8.41 7.44 -0.97
C LEU A 204 -8.76 6.38 -2.03
N LYS A 205 -10.01 5.90 -2.05
CA LYS A 205 -10.50 5.00 -3.10
C LYS A 205 -10.51 5.69 -4.47
N ALA A 206 -10.95 6.95 -4.53
CA ALA A 206 -10.94 7.72 -5.78
C ALA A 206 -9.51 7.94 -6.31
N GLU A 207 -8.57 8.28 -5.43
CA GLU A 207 -7.15 8.42 -5.77
C GLU A 207 -6.56 7.09 -6.27
N THR A 208 -6.81 6.00 -5.54
CA THR A 208 -6.37 4.65 -5.94
C THR A 208 -6.95 4.24 -7.30
N ASN A 209 -8.22 4.55 -7.54
CA ASN A 209 -8.88 4.25 -8.81
C ASN A 209 -8.30 5.07 -9.96
N GLU A 210 -7.96 6.35 -9.74
CA GLU A 210 -7.32 7.17 -10.78
C GLU A 210 -5.91 6.64 -11.10
N VAL A 211 -5.12 6.28 -10.09
CA VAL A 211 -3.80 5.64 -10.29
C VAL A 211 -3.94 4.35 -11.09
N ASN A 212 -4.91 3.50 -10.73
CA ASN A 212 -5.17 2.26 -11.47
C ASN A 212 -5.63 2.52 -12.91
N ARG A 213 -6.44 3.56 -13.15
CA ARG A 213 -6.88 3.97 -14.49
C ARG A 213 -5.71 4.43 -15.35
N LEU A 214 -4.85 5.29 -14.79
CA LEU A 214 -3.65 5.77 -15.48
C LEU A 214 -2.71 4.60 -15.80
N ARG A 215 -2.45 3.73 -14.82
CA ARG A 215 -1.64 2.53 -15.00
C ARG A 215 -2.20 1.60 -16.07
N GLN A 216 -3.51 1.37 -16.08
CA GLN A 216 -4.16 0.55 -17.10
C GLN A 216 -3.92 1.13 -18.49
N LYS A 217 -4.14 2.43 -18.68
CA LYS A 217 -3.92 3.10 -19.96
C LYS A 217 -2.47 2.95 -20.45
N GLU A 218 -1.50 3.26 -19.58
CA GLU A 218 -0.08 3.16 -19.91
C GLU A 218 0.32 1.74 -20.31
N GLN A 219 -0.14 0.73 -19.55
CA GLN A 219 0.15 -0.68 -19.84
C GLN A 219 -0.52 -1.15 -21.13
N THR A 220 -1.77 -0.76 -21.41
CA THR A 220 -2.43 -1.12 -22.67
C THR A 220 -1.77 -0.46 -23.87
N ASP A 221 -1.32 0.79 -23.74
CA ASP A 221 -0.63 1.52 -24.80
C ASP A 221 0.76 0.90 -25.07
N ALA A 222 1.50 0.52 -24.02
CA ALA A 222 2.77 -0.18 -24.13
C ALA A 222 2.61 -1.58 -24.74
N GLY A 223 1.64 -2.37 -24.26
CA GLY A 223 1.32 -3.70 -24.80
C GLY A 223 0.90 -3.66 -26.27
N ALA A 224 0.13 -2.65 -26.68
CA ALA A 224 -0.20 -2.43 -28.09
C ALA A 224 1.06 -2.21 -28.94
N LYS A 225 2.02 -1.38 -28.48
CA LYS A 225 3.30 -1.18 -29.17
C LYS A 225 4.13 -2.47 -29.24
N LEU A 226 4.19 -3.24 -28.15
CA LEU A 226 4.88 -4.54 -28.13
C LEU A 226 4.29 -5.49 -29.17
N SER A 227 2.95 -5.58 -29.26
CA SER A 227 2.28 -6.44 -30.27
C SER A 227 2.61 -6.03 -31.71
N VAL A 228 2.78 -4.72 -31.98
CA VAL A 228 3.18 -4.22 -33.30
C VAL A 228 4.64 -4.57 -33.59
N LEU A 229 5.52 -4.42 -32.60
CA LEU A 229 6.93 -4.78 -32.73
C LEU A 229 7.12 -6.28 -32.94
N GLU A 230 6.36 -7.11 -32.24
CA GLU A 230 6.35 -8.56 -32.40
C GLU A 230 5.88 -8.98 -33.80
N LYS A 231 4.80 -8.39 -34.31
CA LYS A 231 4.35 -8.62 -35.69
C LYS A 231 5.40 -8.21 -36.71
N ARG A 232 6.01 -7.03 -36.53
CA ARG A 232 7.09 -6.58 -37.41
C ARG A 232 8.31 -7.52 -37.34
N TRP A 233 8.64 -8.01 -36.16
CA TRP A 233 9.74 -8.94 -35.96
C TRP A 233 9.48 -10.28 -36.66
N THR A 234 8.30 -10.88 -36.46
CA THR A 234 7.90 -12.13 -37.14
C THR A 234 7.83 -11.95 -38.66
N GLU A 235 7.34 -10.82 -39.16
CA GLU A 235 7.38 -10.47 -40.59
C GLU A 235 8.80 -10.37 -41.13
N LEU A 236 9.72 -9.71 -40.39
CA LEU A 236 11.11 -9.57 -40.79
C LEU A 236 11.83 -10.92 -40.85
N ILE A 237 11.60 -11.79 -39.86
CA ILE A 237 12.13 -13.15 -39.87
C ILE A 237 11.58 -13.94 -41.06
N THR A 238 10.27 -13.86 -41.28
CA THR A 238 9.62 -14.57 -42.40
C THR A 238 10.15 -14.08 -43.74
N ARG A 239 10.31 -12.77 -43.93
CA ARG A 239 10.89 -12.18 -45.14
C ARG A 239 12.35 -12.57 -45.31
N GLY A 240 13.14 -12.59 -44.24
CA GLY A 240 14.53 -13.06 -44.27
C GLY A 240 14.62 -14.50 -44.75
N LEU A 241 13.81 -15.38 -44.19
CA LEU A 241 13.75 -16.79 -44.59
C LEU A 241 13.28 -16.95 -46.04
N GLN A 242 12.27 -16.19 -46.48
CA GLN A 242 11.80 -16.19 -47.86
C GLN A 242 12.89 -15.74 -48.85
N LEU A 243 13.68 -14.72 -48.48
CA LEU A 243 14.81 -14.25 -49.29
C LEU A 243 15.94 -15.28 -49.35
N GLU A 244 16.23 -15.97 -48.26
CA GLU A 244 17.22 -17.06 -48.25
C GLU A 244 16.78 -18.21 -49.16
N VAL A 245 15.52 -18.64 -49.06
CA VAL A 245 14.95 -19.67 -49.93
C VAL A 245 15.00 -19.22 -51.40
N ALA A 246 14.59 -18.00 -51.71
CA ALA A 246 14.64 -17.46 -53.07
C ALA A 246 16.08 -17.37 -53.62
N ASN A 247 17.07 -17.04 -52.79
CA ASN A 247 18.47 -17.06 -53.19
C ASN A 247 18.96 -18.47 -53.49
N ILE A 248 18.55 -19.48 -52.71
CA ILE A 248 18.92 -20.87 -52.95
C ILE A 248 18.29 -21.37 -54.26
N THR A 249 17.02 -21.09 -54.50
CA THR A 249 16.34 -21.52 -55.73
C THR A 249 16.93 -20.85 -56.97
N THR A 250 17.15 -19.53 -56.93
CA THR A 250 17.76 -18.80 -58.05
C THR A 250 19.20 -19.23 -58.33
N LYS A 251 20.01 -19.51 -57.29
CA LYS A 251 21.34 -20.11 -57.47
C LYS A 251 21.28 -21.47 -58.14
N GLY A 252 20.35 -22.34 -57.71
CA GLY A 252 20.12 -23.63 -58.35
C GLY A 252 19.71 -23.49 -59.82
N GLU A 253 18.81 -22.56 -60.14
CA GLU A 253 18.41 -22.26 -61.52
C GLU A 253 19.60 -21.78 -62.36
N ILE A 254 20.42 -20.87 -61.83
CA ILE A 254 21.64 -20.38 -62.50
C ILE A 254 22.60 -21.54 -62.79
N GLU A 255 22.84 -22.44 -61.84
CA GLU A 255 23.67 -23.62 -62.03
C GLU A 255 23.13 -24.53 -63.15
N THR A 256 21.81 -24.77 -63.18
CA THR A 256 21.20 -25.56 -64.25
C THR A 256 21.35 -24.89 -65.63
N LEU A 257 21.17 -23.57 -65.72
CA LEU A 257 21.34 -22.82 -66.97
C LEU A 257 22.79 -22.79 -67.43
N GLN A 258 23.74 -22.60 -66.51
CA GLN A 258 25.17 -22.69 -66.82
C GLN A 258 25.56 -24.07 -67.31
N SER A 259 25.02 -25.14 -66.70
CA SER A 259 25.26 -26.51 -67.17
C SER A 259 24.73 -26.75 -68.59
N LYS A 260 23.55 -26.21 -68.93
CA LYS A 260 22.97 -26.28 -70.28
C LYS A 260 23.81 -25.49 -71.28
N LYS A 261 24.24 -24.28 -70.93
CA LYS A 261 25.13 -23.45 -71.75
C LYS A 261 26.42 -24.19 -72.08
N ARG A 262 27.10 -24.75 -71.07
CA ARG A 262 28.33 -25.54 -71.27
C ARG A 262 28.12 -26.73 -72.21
N LYS A 263 26.99 -27.46 -72.07
CA LYS A 263 26.65 -28.57 -72.98
C LYS A 263 26.45 -28.10 -74.42
N LEU A 264 25.73 -26.99 -74.62
CA LEU A 264 25.53 -26.43 -75.96
C LEU A 264 26.84 -25.91 -76.57
N GLU A 265 27.69 -25.24 -75.79
CA GLU A 265 29.02 -24.81 -76.25
C GLU A 265 29.89 -26.00 -76.65
N GLN A 266 29.85 -27.11 -75.91
CA GLN A 266 30.53 -28.35 -76.29
C GLN A 266 29.97 -28.95 -77.57
N GLN A 267 28.65 -28.93 -77.78
CA GLN A 267 28.04 -29.41 -79.01
C GLN A 267 28.39 -28.53 -80.22
N LEU A 268 28.50 -27.20 -80.02
CA LEU A 268 28.86 -26.27 -81.08
C LEU A 268 30.34 -26.44 -81.47
N ALA A 269 31.22 -26.62 -80.49
CA ALA A 269 32.64 -26.94 -80.72
C ALA A 269 32.88 -28.34 -81.33
N GLN A 270 31.87 -29.21 -81.39
CA GLN A 270 31.92 -30.50 -82.11
C GLN A 270 31.42 -30.38 -83.57
N LEU A 271 30.75 -29.29 -83.91
CA LEU A 271 30.21 -29.02 -85.25
C LEU A 271 31.13 -28.13 -86.11
N ASP A 272 32.04 -27.39 -85.47
CA ASP A 272 33.18 -26.69 -86.09
C ASP A 272 34.40 -27.61 -86.21
#